data_AF-A0A7S1LCC3-F1
#
_entry.id   AF-A0A7S1LCC3-F1
#
_cell.length_a   1.000
_cell.length_b   1.000
_cell.length_c   1.000
_cell.angle_alpha   90.00
_cell.angle_beta   90.00
_cell.angle_gamma   90.00
#
_symmetry.space_group_name_H-M   'P 1'
#
loop_
_entity.id
_entity.type
_entity.pdbx_description
1 polymer ?
#
loop_
_entity_poly.entity_id
_entity_poly.type
_entity_poly.pdbx_seq_one_letter_code
_entity_poly.pdbx_strand_id
1 'polypeptide(L)'
;NLFPRFYFVSDTVLLEILSQASDPLSIQPHLSSIFDGLVSVQFERIKPREASIQPYQNIVMLFSESDAQGEPLKLIEPVSCTGHVEEWLTRLCAAMCASVRDVVKTNVPEATV
;
A
#
# COMPACT_ATOMS: atom_id res chain seq x y z
N ASN A 1 2.88 3.11 -19.74
CA ASN A 1 2.94 2.60 -18.36
C ASN A 1 2.88 3.75 -17.39
N LEU A 2 1.83 3.79 -16.56
CA LEU A 2 1.66 4.83 -15.53
C LEU A 2 2.47 4.52 -14.25
N PHE A 3 3.17 3.37 -14.15
CA PHE A 3 3.92 3.00 -12.95
C PHE A 3 5.33 2.46 -13.27
N PRO A 4 6.39 3.29 -13.16
CA PRO A 4 7.77 2.93 -13.52
C PRO A 4 8.37 1.78 -12.70
N ARG A 5 7.80 1.45 -11.53
CA ARG A 5 8.33 0.36 -10.69
C ARG A 5 8.15 -1.02 -11.32
N PHE A 6 7.22 -1.14 -12.28
CA PHE A 6 7.04 -2.38 -13.03
C PHE A 6 8.23 -2.75 -13.92
N TYR A 7 9.14 -1.82 -14.21
CA TYR A 7 10.38 -2.13 -14.92
C TYR A 7 11.43 -2.84 -14.05
N PHE A 8 11.23 -2.88 -12.72
CA PHE A 8 12.16 -3.49 -11.78
C PHE A 8 11.69 -4.87 -11.26
N VAL A 9 10.49 -5.31 -11.65
CA VAL A 9 9.99 -6.66 -11.36
C VAL A 9 10.21 -7.57 -12.57
N SER A 10 10.38 -8.87 -12.32
CA SER A 10 10.49 -9.87 -13.39
C SER A 10 9.21 -9.94 -14.23
N ASP A 11 9.35 -10.25 -15.53
CA ASP A 11 8.22 -10.35 -16.47
C ASP A 11 7.10 -11.28 -15.96
N THR A 12 7.47 -12.41 -15.35
CA THR A 12 6.51 -13.35 -14.74
C THR A 12 5.67 -12.69 -13.65
N VAL A 13 6.31 -11.96 -12.73
CA VAL A 13 5.65 -11.29 -11.61
C VAL A 13 4.76 -10.17 -12.11
N LEU A 14 5.22 -9.41 -13.12
CA LEU A 14 4.41 -8.38 -13.76
C LEU A 14 3.13 -8.96 -14.36
N LEU A 15 3.22 -10.06 -15.09
CA LEU A 15 2.04 -10.72 -15.67
C LEU A 15 1.10 -11.29 -14.61
N GLU A 16 1.63 -11.82 -13.50
CA GLU A 16 0.83 -12.26 -12.35
C GLU A 16 0.06 -11.10 -11.71
N ILE A 17 0.72 -9.96 -11.48
CA ILE A 17 0.07 -8.74 -10.96
C ILE A 17 -1.04 -8.26 -11.90
N LEU A 18 -0.78 -8.23 -13.22
CA LEU A 18 -1.76 -7.76 -14.20
C LEU A 18 -2.95 -8.72 -14.34
N SER A 19 -2.72 -10.03 -14.27
CA SER A 19 -3.79 -11.04 -14.33
C SER A 19 -4.65 -11.07 -13.07
N GLN A 20 -4.08 -10.71 -11.91
CA GLN A 20 -4.77 -10.68 -10.62
C GLN A 20 -5.14 -9.26 -10.17
N ALA A 21 -5.00 -8.27 -11.05
CA ALA A 21 -5.27 -6.85 -10.77
C ALA A 21 -6.67 -6.56 -10.20
N SER A 22 -7.62 -7.46 -10.45
CA SER A 22 -9.00 -7.38 -9.99
C SER A 22 -9.18 -7.70 -8.50
N ASP A 23 -8.25 -8.43 -7.88
CA ASP A 23 -8.30 -8.78 -6.45
C ASP A 23 -7.10 -8.18 -5.70
N PRO A 24 -7.30 -7.13 -4.88
CA PRO A 24 -6.24 -6.50 -4.11
C PRO A 24 -5.52 -7.46 -3.14
N LEU A 25 -6.21 -8.48 -2.64
CA LEU A 25 -5.63 -9.45 -1.70
C LEU A 25 -4.59 -10.34 -2.39
N SER A 26 -4.85 -10.74 -3.63
CA SER A 26 -3.92 -11.54 -4.44
C SER A 26 -2.62 -10.80 -4.77
N ILE A 27 -2.62 -9.47 -4.74
CA ILE A 27 -1.44 -8.65 -5.09
C ILE A 27 -0.51 -8.48 -3.89
N GLN A 28 -1.01 -8.69 -2.66
CA GLN A 28 -0.25 -8.59 -1.41
C GLN A 28 1.12 -9.31 -1.43
N PRO A 29 1.27 -10.57 -1.86
CA PRO A 29 2.57 -11.24 -1.91
C PRO A 29 3.56 -10.60 -2.90
N HIS A 30 3.06 -9.89 -3.91
CA HIS A 30 3.89 -9.20 -4.91
C HIS A 30 4.31 -7.79 -4.45
N LEU A 31 3.66 -7.22 -3.42
CA LEU A 31 3.98 -5.87 -2.94
C LEU A 31 5.43 -5.75 -2.46
N SER A 32 5.99 -6.78 -1.82
CA SER A 32 7.39 -6.81 -1.41
C SER A 32 8.39 -6.78 -2.57
N SER A 33 7.96 -7.23 -3.76
CA SER A 33 8.78 -7.13 -4.98
C SER A 33 8.71 -5.75 -5.64
N ILE A 34 7.65 -4.98 -5.35
CA ILE A 34 7.38 -3.64 -5.94
C ILE A 34 7.88 -2.52 -5.03
N PHE A 35 7.77 -2.71 -3.72
CA PHE A 35 8.08 -1.74 -2.68
C PHE A 35 9.18 -2.28 -1.77
N ASP A 36 10.34 -1.65 -1.85
CA ASP A 36 11.42 -1.90 -0.90
C ASP A 36 10.99 -1.40 0.49
N GLY A 37 11.05 -2.27 1.50
CA GLY A 37 10.62 -2.00 2.88
C GLY A 37 9.14 -2.21 3.20
N LEU A 38 8.31 -2.71 2.26
CA LEU A 38 6.92 -3.09 2.52
C LEU A 38 6.74 -4.60 2.46
N VAL A 39 6.39 -5.23 3.58
CA VAL A 39 6.17 -6.68 3.66
C VAL A 39 4.72 -7.03 3.39
N SER A 40 3.80 -6.31 4.04
CA SER A 40 2.37 -6.58 3.90
C SER A 40 1.55 -5.33 4.20
N VAL A 41 0.26 -5.40 3.92
CA VAL A 41 -0.68 -4.30 4.14
C VAL A 41 -1.95 -4.81 4.82
N GLN A 42 -2.56 -3.99 5.67
CA GLN A 42 -3.87 -4.30 6.25
C GLN A 42 -4.98 -3.68 5.43
N PHE A 43 -5.89 -4.53 4.97
CA PHE A 43 -7.12 -4.09 4.34
C PHE A 43 -8.21 -3.81 5.37
N GLU A 44 -8.93 -2.72 5.19
CA GLU A 44 -10.12 -2.39 5.95
C GLU A 44 -11.25 -3.36 5.59
N ARG A 45 -11.77 -4.05 6.60
CA ARG A 45 -12.97 -4.86 6.43
C ARG A 45 -14.20 -3.97 6.47
N ILE A 46 -14.54 -3.40 5.32
CA ILE A 46 -15.81 -2.69 5.16
C ILE A 46 -16.93 -3.73 5.20
N LYS A 47 -17.81 -3.64 6.20
CA LYS A 47 -19.08 -4.39 6.19
C LYS A 47 -19.91 -3.80 5.05
N PRO A 48 -20.24 -4.56 3.99
CA PRO A 48 -21.04 -4.03 2.91
C PRO A 48 -22.41 -3.65 3.49
N ARG A 49 -22.69 -2.34 3.58
CA ARG A 49 -24.07 -1.86 3.78
C ARG A 49 -24.91 -2.06 2.52
N GLU A 50 -24.24 -2.20 1.38
CA GLU A 50 -24.82 -2.43 0.06
C GLU A 50 -24.13 -3.62 -0.61
N ALA A 51 -24.90 -4.47 -1.30
CA ALA A 51 -24.40 -5.69 -1.96
C ALA A 51 -23.43 -5.44 -3.13
N SER A 52 -23.18 -4.17 -3.49
CA SER A 52 -22.32 -3.78 -4.62
C SER A 52 -20.90 -3.39 -4.21
N ILE A 53 -20.60 -3.28 -2.91
CA ILE A 53 -19.26 -2.90 -2.44
C ILE A 53 -18.49 -4.18 -2.12
N GLN A 54 -17.38 -4.40 -2.82
CA GLN A 54 -16.52 -5.53 -2.52
C GLN A 54 -15.91 -5.37 -1.12
N PRO A 55 -15.90 -6.42 -0.29
CA PRO A 55 -15.17 -6.37 0.97
C PRO A 55 -13.67 -6.23 0.66
N TYR A 56 -12.93 -5.44 1.43
CA TYR A 56 -11.46 -5.25 1.31
C TYR A 56 -10.98 -4.33 0.18
N GLN A 57 -11.63 -3.18 0.00
CA GLN A 57 -11.19 -2.20 -1.01
C GLN A 57 -10.21 -1.15 -0.51
N ASN A 58 -10.01 -0.98 0.80
CA ASN A 58 -9.16 0.09 1.32
C ASN A 58 -7.98 -0.47 2.09
N ILE A 59 -6.77 0.03 1.83
CA ILE A 59 -5.60 -0.21 2.66
C ILE A 59 -5.57 0.85 3.77
N VAL A 60 -5.38 0.42 5.02
CA VAL A 60 -5.38 1.31 6.19
C VAL A 60 -4.07 1.30 6.98
N MET A 61 -3.32 0.21 6.92
CA MET A 61 -2.03 0.08 7.60
C MET A 61 -1.04 -0.62 6.68
N LEU A 62 0.23 -0.25 6.83
CA LEU A 62 1.36 -0.83 6.13
C LEU A 62 2.27 -1.52 7.15
N PHE A 63 2.78 -2.69 6.77
CA PHE A 63 3.74 -3.44 7.57
C PHE A 63 5.10 -3.49 6.90
N SER A 64 6.14 -3.13 7.63
CA SER A 64 7.54 -3.14 7.19
C SER A 64 8.31 -4.37 7.68
N GLU A 65 9.48 -4.66 7.11
CA GLU A 65 10.36 -5.74 7.60
C GLU A 65 10.82 -5.51 9.05
N SER A 66 10.92 -4.23 9.44
CA SER A 66 11.24 -3.80 10.80
C SER A 66 10.12 -4.03 11.82
N ASP A 67 8.90 -4.37 11.40
CA ASP A 67 7.74 -4.51 12.30
C ASP A 67 7.78 -5.76 13.18
N ALA A 68 8.74 -6.66 12.98
CA ALA A 68 9.04 -7.69 13.97
C ALA A 68 9.47 -7.09 15.34
N GLN A 69 9.87 -5.81 15.36
CA GLN A 69 10.20 -5.02 16.56
C GLN A 69 9.58 -3.60 16.54
N GLY A 70 8.91 -3.19 15.45
CA GLY A 70 8.40 -1.84 15.21
C GLY A 70 6.88 -1.74 15.16
N GLU A 71 6.36 -0.51 15.25
CA GLU A 71 4.91 -0.25 15.12
C GLU A 71 4.49 -0.17 13.64
N PRO A 72 3.34 -0.78 13.27
CA PRO A 72 2.83 -0.69 11.91
C PRO A 72 2.52 0.76 11.53
N LEU A 73 2.83 1.13 10.28
CA LEU A 73 2.59 2.48 9.80
C LEU A 73 1.10 2.64 9.44
N LYS A 74 0.39 3.43 10.24
CA LYS A 74 -0.98 3.82 9.93
C LYS A 74 -1.00 4.84 8.78
N LEU A 75 -1.83 4.59 7.78
CA LEU A 75 -2.06 5.55 6.71
C LEU A 75 -2.88 6.73 7.22
N ILE A 76 -2.47 7.96 6.86
CA ILE A 76 -3.25 9.18 7.17
C ILE A 76 -4.60 9.10 6.47
N GLU A 77 -4.57 8.67 5.20
CA GLU A 77 -5.76 8.49 4.37
C GLU A 77 -5.80 7.05 3.85
N PRO A 78 -6.93 6.34 4.01
CA PRO A 78 -7.09 5.00 3.45
C PRO A 78 -6.94 5.02 1.92
N VAL A 79 -6.20 4.06 1.38
CA VAL A 79 -5.97 3.96 -0.07
C VAL A 79 -6.95 2.98 -0.67
N SER A 80 -7.82 3.47 -1.55
CA SER A 80 -8.77 2.60 -2.26
C SER A 80 -8.08 1.87 -3.42
N CYS A 81 -8.12 0.54 -3.39
CA CYS A 81 -7.67 -0.38 -4.43
C CYS A 81 -8.75 -0.58 -5.51
N THR A 82 -9.34 0.52 -5.98
CA THR A 82 -10.35 0.54 -7.03
C THR A 82 -9.75 1.09 -8.33
N GLY A 83 -10.15 0.52 -9.46
CA GLY A 83 -9.64 0.89 -10.78
C GLY A 83 -8.38 0.13 -11.19
N HIS A 84 -7.56 0.73 -12.04
CA HIS A 84 -6.35 0.08 -12.57
C HIS A 84 -5.30 -0.10 -11.48
N VAL A 85 -4.58 -1.23 -11.54
CA VAL A 85 -3.54 -1.58 -10.56
C VAL A 85 -2.46 -0.50 -10.42
N GLU A 86 -2.04 0.08 -11.54
CA GLU A 86 -1.04 1.16 -11.60
C GLU A 86 -1.49 2.41 -10.82
N GLU A 87 -2.78 2.73 -10.85
CA GLU A 87 -3.32 3.95 -10.27
C GLU A 87 -3.36 3.86 -8.75
N TRP A 88 -3.91 2.78 -8.20
CA TRP A 88 -3.96 2.62 -6.75
C TRP A 88 -2.59 2.31 -6.15
N LEU A 89 -1.67 1.62 -6.86
CA LEU A 89 -0.28 1.46 -6.42
C LEU A 89 0.45 2.81 -6.36
N THR A 90 0.18 3.72 -7.29
CA THR A 90 0.73 5.08 -7.28
C THR A 90 0.20 5.87 -6.09
N ARG A 91 -1.11 5.77 -5.81
CA ARG A 91 -1.73 6.40 -4.62
C ARG A 91 -1.17 5.81 -3.32
N LEU A 92 -0.96 4.49 -3.27
CA LEU A 92 -0.36 3.81 -2.12
C LEU A 92 1.04 4.36 -1.82
N CYS A 93 1.87 4.53 -2.84
CA CYS A 93 3.19 5.14 -2.70
C CYS A 93 3.12 6.57 -2.15
N ALA A 94 2.19 7.39 -2.68
CA ALA A 94 2.01 8.76 -2.23
C ALA A 94 1.56 8.82 -0.76
N ALA A 95 0.60 7.97 -0.38
CA ALA A 95 0.08 7.86 0.98
C ALA A 95 1.17 7.38 1.96
N MET A 96 1.98 6.38 1.58
CA MET A 96 3.13 5.93 2.37
C MET A 96 4.12 7.07 2.62
N CYS A 97 4.51 7.82 1.57
CA CYS A 97 5.40 8.96 1.72
C CYS A 97 4.80 10.09 2.57
N ALA A 98 3.48 10.31 2.50
CA ALA A 98 2.78 11.29 3.32
C ALA A 98 2.78 10.87 4.80
N SER A 99 2.42 9.62 5.10
CA SER A 99 2.45 9.06 6.45
C SER A 99 3.83 9.10 7.08
N VAL A 100 4.87 8.66 6.37
CA VAL A 100 6.24 8.72 6.89
C VAL A 100 6.66 10.17 7.17
N ARG A 101 6.32 11.11 6.28
CA ARG A 101 6.63 12.53 6.48
C ARG A 101 5.93 13.11 7.71
N ASP A 102 4.70 12.70 7.97
CA ASP A 102 3.92 13.14 9.13
C ASP A 102 4.48 12.56 10.44
N VAL A 103 4.84 11.28 10.44
CA VAL A 103 5.54 10.63 11.56
C VAL A 103 6.85 11.35 11.84
N VAL A 104 7.65 11.68 10.83
CA VAL A 104 8.90 12.45 11.01
C VAL A 104 8.62 13.85 11.55
N LYS A 105 7.62 14.56 11.04
CA LYS A 105 7.26 15.90 11.56
C LYS A 105 6.80 15.87 13.01
N THR A 106 6.04 14.85 13.39
CA THR A 106 5.51 14.69 14.76
C THR A 106 6.60 14.24 15.73
N ASN A 107 7.55 13.43 15.27
CA ASN A 107 8.66 12.90 16.08
C ASN A 107 9.95 13.74 16.03
N VAL A 108 9.99 14.82 15.26
CA VAL A 108 11.01 15.86 15.40
C VAL A 108 10.43 16.94 16.32
N PRO A 109 10.57 16.82 17.65
CA PRO A 109 10.31 17.95 18.51
C PRO A 109 11.34 19.02 18.14
N GLU A 110 10.84 20.22 17.84
CA GLU A 110 11.34 21.52 18.30
C GLU A 110 12.74 21.53 18.97
N ALA A 111 13.76 21.02 18.30
CA ALA A 111 15.16 21.15 18.68
C ALA A 111 15.76 22.27 17.82
N THR A 112 15.17 23.46 17.90
CA THR A 112 15.75 24.66 17.30
C THR A 112 15.34 25.88 18.13
N VAL A 113 16.27 26.23 19.03
CA VAL A 113 16.60 27.56 19.59
C VAL A 113 15.71 28.09 20.73
#